data_AF-A0A1J0U0N2-F1
#
_entry.id   AF-A0A1J0U0N2-F1
#
_cell.length_a   1.000
_cell.length_b   1.000
_cell.length_c   1.000
_cell.angle_alpha   90.00
_cell.angle_beta   90.00
_cell.angle_gamma   90.00
#
_symmetry.space_group_name_H-M   'P 1'
#
loop_
_entity.id
_entity.type
_entity.pdbx_description
1 polymer ?
#
loop_
_entity_poly.entity_id
_entity_poly.type
_entity_poly.pdbx_seq_one_letter_code
_entity_poly.pdbx_strand_id
1 'polypeptide(L)'
;MLQQLKKSIILADILSFIFGFLGVTFGILSVLALETFWSMDSTVRDRQSFALTATTICCDILSVSSAMFAYYYGVKLYKRTKNEDRDDKPEVLKCERYSFYCDFWSFMFGIVGLIFGITSFITLFPSCLNEYTSWWATITSVCFDSVSCAFVGVAMGYFRKGIKLT
;
A
#
# COMPACT_ATOMS: atom_id res chain seq x y z
N MET A 1 20.88 -18.23 5.46
CA MET A 1 20.01 -17.36 6.30
C MET A 1 19.78 -15.97 5.67
N LEU A 2 20.83 -15.24 5.27
CA LEU A 2 20.68 -13.89 4.68
C LEU A 2 19.90 -13.87 3.35
N GLN A 3 20.15 -14.84 2.47
CA GLN A 3 19.40 -14.98 1.21
C GLN A 3 17.92 -15.30 1.40
N GLN A 4 17.56 -16.08 2.42
CA GLN A 4 16.15 -16.35 2.76
C GLN A 4 15.46 -15.05 3.23
N LEU A 5 16.15 -14.25 4.04
CA LEU A 5 15.65 -12.94 4.49
C LEU A 5 15.39 -12.00 3.30
N LYS A 6 16.34 -11.93 2.34
CA LYS A 6 16.19 -11.13 1.11
C LYS A 6 15.00 -11.60 0.25
N LYS A 7 14.79 -12.92 0.12
CA LYS A 7 13.62 -13.47 -0.59
C LYS A 7 12.31 -13.11 0.10
N SER A 8 12.25 -13.17 1.43
CA SER A 8 11.06 -12.78 2.20
C SER A 8 10.72 -11.31 2.03
N ILE A 9 11.71 -10.41 2.01
CA ILE A 9 11.50 -8.98 1.77
C ILE A 9 10.91 -8.76 0.37
N ILE A 10 11.53 -9.34 -0.67
CA ILE A 10 11.03 -9.22 -2.05
C ILE A 10 9.60 -9.75 -2.18
N LEU A 11 9.29 -10.88 -1.54
CA LEU A 11 7.94 -11.44 -1.57
C LEU A 11 6.93 -10.49 -0.88
N ALA A 12 7.31 -9.92 0.27
CA ALA A 12 6.49 -8.95 0.98
C ALA A 12 6.26 -7.68 0.14
N ASP A 13 7.28 -7.16 -0.55
CA ASP A 13 7.14 -6.01 -1.44
C ASP A 13 6.21 -6.32 -2.62
N ILE A 14 6.35 -7.49 -3.24
CA ILE A 14 5.49 -7.93 -4.35
C ILE A 14 4.03 -8.03 -3.88
N LEU A 15 3.79 -8.65 -2.72
CA LEU A 15 2.44 -8.75 -2.16
C LEU A 15 1.88 -7.37 -1.83
N SER A 16 2.70 -6.50 -1.22
CA SER A 16 2.33 -5.12 -0.91
C SER A 16 1.91 -4.36 -2.16
N PHE A 17 2.68 -4.49 -3.24
CA PHE A 17 2.40 -3.86 -4.53
C PHE A 17 1.11 -4.41 -5.17
N ILE A 18 0.94 -5.74 -5.22
CA ILE A 18 -0.25 -6.36 -5.81
C ILE A 18 -1.51 -5.92 -5.06
N PHE A 19 -1.51 -6.03 -3.73
CA PHE A 19 -2.66 -5.64 -2.92
C PHE A 19 -2.90 -4.13 -2.96
N GLY A 20 -1.86 -3.31 -2.93
CA GLY A 20 -2.00 -1.85 -3.06
C GLY A 20 -2.57 -1.43 -4.42
N PHE A 21 -2.11 -2.07 -5.51
CA PHE A 21 -2.65 -1.81 -6.84
C PHE A 21 -4.11 -2.25 -6.98
N LEU A 22 -4.47 -3.41 -6.42
CA LEU A 22 -5.87 -3.86 -6.37
C LEU A 22 -6.74 -2.91 -5.53
N GLY A 23 -6.25 -2.48 -4.36
CA GLY A 23 -6.92 -1.50 -3.49
C GLY A 23 -7.24 -0.21 -4.23
N VAL A 24 -6.23 0.39 -4.88
CA VAL A 24 -6.40 1.57 -5.75
C VAL A 24 -7.43 1.33 -6.85
N THR A 25 -7.36 0.20 -7.54
CA THR A 25 -8.29 -0.13 -8.65
C THR A 25 -9.73 -0.23 -8.15
N PHE A 26 -9.96 -0.97 -7.06
CA PHE A 26 -11.29 -1.08 -6.46
C PHE A 26 -11.77 0.23 -5.85
N GLY A 27 -10.87 1.06 -5.33
CA GLY A 27 -11.20 2.39 -4.82
C GLY A 27 -11.69 3.32 -5.93
N ILE A 28 -11.01 3.32 -7.09
CA ILE A 28 -11.48 4.04 -8.28
C ILE A 28 -12.86 3.52 -8.71
N LEU A 29 -13.04 2.20 -8.79
CA LEU A 29 -14.34 1.60 -9.14
C LEU A 29 -15.43 1.97 -8.13
N SER A 30 -15.11 2.06 -6.84
CA SER A 30 -16.04 2.49 -5.79
C SER A 30 -16.51 3.92 -6.00
N VAL A 31 -15.62 4.84 -6.41
CA VAL A 31 -15.98 6.23 -6.78
C VAL A 31 -16.86 6.23 -8.03
N LEU A 32 -16.46 5.50 -9.07
CA LEU A 32 -17.23 5.43 -10.32
C LEU A 32 -18.63 4.83 -10.10
N ALA A 33 -18.76 3.89 -9.15
CA ALA A 33 -20.04 3.27 -8.81
C ALA A 33 -21.05 4.24 -8.18
N LEU A 34 -20.60 5.35 -7.57
CA LEU A 34 -21.48 6.39 -7.01
C LEU A 34 -22.07 7.30 -8.09
N GLU A 35 -21.48 7.34 -9.28
CA GLU A 35 -21.90 8.24 -10.36
C GLU A 35 -23.10 7.71 -11.15
N THR A 36 -23.95 8.61 -11.65
CA THR A 36 -25.23 8.27 -12.30
C THR A 36 -25.07 7.49 -13.62
N PHE A 37 -23.91 7.57 -14.28
CA PHE A 37 -23.64 6.78 -15.49
C PHE A 37 -23.46 5.28 -15.18
N TRP A 38 -23.11 4.91 -13.95
CA TRP A 38 -22.86 3.52 -13.57
C TRP A 38 -24.16 2.72 -13.46
N SER A 39 -25.17 3.34 -12.84
CA SER A 39 -26.55 2.84 -12.78
C SER A 39 -27.47 4.03 -12.51
N MET A 40 -28.67 4.06 -13.12
CA MET A 40 -29.68 5.08 -12.81
C MET A 40 -30.30 4.88 -11.42
N ASP A 41 -30.28 3.67 -10.88
CA ASP A 41 -30.82 3.32 -9.55
C ASP A 41 -29.79 3.62 -8.45
N SER A 42 -30.13 4.56 -7.55
CA SER A 42 -29.28 4.95 -6.41
C SER A 42 -28.99 3.79 -5.47
N THR A 43 -29.97 2.91 -5.22
CA THR A 43 -29.80 1.80 -4.28
C THR A 43 -28.81 0.75 -4.78
N VAL A 44 -28.75 0.56 -6.10
CA VAL A 44 -27.76 -0.31 -6.75
C VAL A 44 -26.37 0.31 -6.69
N ARG A 45 -26.25 1.61 -6.97
CA ARG A 45 -24.98 2.36 -6.88
C ARG A 45 -24.38 2.28 -5.48
N ASP A 46 -25.18 2.54 -4.45
CA ASP A 46 -24.72 2.54 -3.05
C ASP A 46 -24.24 1.15 -2.61
N ARG A 47 -25.00 0.09 -2.94
CA ARG A 47 -24.62 -1.29 -2.59
C ARG A 47 -23.33 -1.72 -3.28
N GLN A 48 -23.17 -1.38 -4.55
CA GLN A 48 -21.97 -1.74 -5.30
C GLN A 48 -20.76 -0.93 -4.84
N SER A 49 -20.92 0.37 -4.60
CA SER A 49 -19.88 1.21 -4.03
C SER A 49 -19.45 0.68 -2.66
N PHE A 50 -20.40 0.35 -1.77
CA PHE A 50 -20.11 -0.23 -0.46
C PHE A 50 -19.31 -1.53 -0.54
N ALA A 51 -19.69 -2.46 -1.42
CA ALA A 51 -18.98 -3.72 -1.60
C ALA A 51 -17.55 -3.50 -2.13
N LEU A 52 -17.37 -2.56 -3.06
CA LEU A 52 -16.07 -2.17 -3.59
C LEU A 52 -15.21 -1.50 -2.52
N THR A 53 -15.74 -0.55 -1.73
CA THR A 53 -15.03 0.10 -0.62
C THR A 53 -14.59 -0.92 0.43
N ALA A 54 -15.46 -1.89 0.77
CA ALA A 54 -15.09 -2.97 1.69
C ALA A 54 -13.91 -3.81 1.16
N THR A 55 -13.93 -4.12 -0.15
CA THR A 55 -12.86 -4.87 -0.81
C THR A 55 -11.56 -4.08 -0.84
N THR A 56 -11.63 -2.78 -1.14
CA THR A 56 -10.50 -1.83 -1.08
C THR A 56 -9.85 -1.84 0.29
N ILE A 57 -10.63 -1.65 1.36
CA ILE A 57 -10.12 -1.66 2.74
C ILE A 57 -9.40 -2.98 3.07
N CYS A 58 -9.97 -4.13 2.66
CA CYS A 58 -9.32 -5.42 2.86
C CYS A 58 -7.97 -5.51 2.13
N CYS A 59 -7.91 -5.05 0.88
CA CYS A 59 -6.67 -4.98 0.11
C CYS A 59 -5.66 -4.02 0.76
N ASP A 60 -6.09 -2.86 1.22
CA ASP A 60 -5.22 -1.86 1.84
C ASP A 60 -4.63 -2.37 3.15
N ILE A 61 -5.42 -3.06 3.99
CA ILE A 61 -4.92 -3.71 5.21
C ILE A 61 -3.81 -4.72 4.88
N LEU A 62 -4.02 -5.57 3.87
CA LEU A 62 -3.04 -6.56 3.43
C LEU A 62 -1.78 -5.90 2.85
N SER A 63 -1.95 -4.82 2.08
CA SER A 63 -0.84 -4.04 1.53
C SER A 63 -0.01 -3.40 2.65
N VAL A 64 -0.64 -2.64 3.54
CA VAL A 64 0.01 -1.98 4.69
C VAL A 64 0.73 -2.99 5.58
N SER A 65 0.10 -4.14 5.86
CA SER A 65 0.71 -5.19 6.67
C SER A 65 1.95 -5.79 5.99
N SER A 66 1.91 -5.95 4.67
CA SER A 66 3.04 -6.45 3.88
C SER A 66 4.19 -5.44 3.82
N ALA A 67 3.90 -4.16 3.62
CA ALA A 67 4.89 -3.08 3.67
C ALA A 67 5.57 -2.98 5.05
N MET A 68 4.79 -3.11 6.14
CA MET A 68 5.34 -3.13 7.49
C MET A 68 6.27 -4.33 7.70
N PHE A 69 5.90 -5.50 7.18
CA PHE A 69 6.74 -6.69 7.22
C PHE A 69 8.04 -6.47 6.44
N ALA A 70 7.97 -5.97 5.21
CA ALA A 70 9.15 -5.65 4.41
C ALA A 70 10.10 -4.68 5.15
N TYR A 71 9.56 -3.60 5.70
CA TYR A 71 10.32 -2.63 6.49
C TYR A 71 11.01 -3.28 7.71
N TYR A 72 10.28 -4.03 8.53
CA TYR A 72 10.83 -4.65 9.73
C TYR A 72 11.97 -5.63 9.40
N TYR A 73 11.78 -6.48 8.40
CA TYR A 73 12.80 -7.42 7.95
C TYR A 73 13.97 -6.72 7.23
N GLY A 74 13.71 -5.64 6.49
CA GLY A 74 14.72 -4.79 5.86
C GLY A 74 15.64 -4.11 6.88
N VAL A 75 15.10 -3.56 7.97
CA VAL A 75 15.89 -3.00 9.08
C VAL A 75 16.73 -4.09 9.76
N LYS A 76 16.15 -5.28 9.97
CA LYS A 76 16.87 -6.42 10.55
C LYS A 76 18.02 -6.88 9.65
N LEU A 77 17.81 -6.91 8.34
CA LEU A 77 18.85 -7.21 7.35
C LEU A 77 19.97 -6.16 7.43
N TYR A 78 19.62 -4.89 7.36
CA TYR A 78 20.58 -3.78 7.42
C TYR A 78 21.48 -3.84 8.66
N LYS A 79 20.90 -4.08 9.84
CA LYS A 79 21.67 -4.22 11.10
C LYS A 79 22.66 -5.39 11.05
N ARG A 80 22.25 -6.53 10.48
CA ARG A 80 23.13 -7.70 10.32
C ARG A 80 24.25 -7.42 9.32
N THR A 81 23.92 -6.83 8.18
CA THR A 81 24.89 -6.53 7.12
C THR A 81 25.88 -5.45 7.53
N LYS A 82 25.47 -4.48 8.36
CA LYS A 82 26.36 -3.48 8.96
C LYS A 82 27.32 -4.07 9.99
N ASN A 83 26.88 -5.06 10.76
CA ASN A 83 27.71 -5.71 11.79
C ASN A 83 28.70 -6.75 11.23
N GLU A 84 28.51 -7.21 9.99
CA GLU A 84 29.39 -8.17 9.31
C GLU A 84 30.57 -7.48 8.56
N ASP A 85 30.95 -6.25 8.94
CA ASP A 85 32.11 -5.49 8.40
C ASP A 85 32.19 -5.47 6.86
N ARG A 86 31.07 -5.23 6.18
CA ARG A 86 31.06 -4.86 4.76
C ARG A 86 31.36 -3.38 4.55
N ASP A 87 32.53 -2.92 5.01
CA ASP A 87 33.04 -1.58 4.62
C ASP A 87 33.41 -1.53 3.11
N ASP A 88 33.57 -2.69 2.46
CA ASP A 88 33.92 -2.81 1.04
C ASP A 88 32.80 -2.50 0.03
N LYS A 89 31.53 -2.37 0.46
CA LYS A 89 30.39 -2.15 -0.47
C LYS A 89 29.41 -1.08 0.01
N PRO A 90 29.83 0.19 0.12
CA PRO A 90 28.99 1.29 0.62
C PRO A 90 27.76 1.55 -0.26
N GLU A 91 27.83 1.24 -1.56
CA GLU A 91 26.70 1.41 -2.47
C GLU A 91 25.55 0.43 -2.19
N VAL A 92 25.86 -0.82 -1.81
CA VAL A 92 24.85 -1.82 -1.44
C VAL A 92 24.12 -1.37 -0.17
N LEU A 93 24.87 -0.90 0.84
CA LEU A 93 24.28 -0.34 2.06
C LEU A 93 23.40 0.88 1.78
N LYS A 94 23.79 1.77 0.86
CA LYS A 94 22.95 2.91 0.45
C LYS A 94 21.66 2.44 -0.23
N CYS A 95 21.73 1.48 -1.16
CA CYS A 95 20.53 0.95 -1.83
C CYS A 95 19.57 0.25 -0.86
N GLU A 96 20.08 -0.60 0.03
CA GLU A 96 19.28 -1.22 1.09
C GLU A 96 18.68 -0.14 2.01
N ARG A 97 19.42 0.96 2.26
CA ARG A 97 18.95 2.10 3.03
C ARG A 97 17.75 2.83 2.41
N TYR A 98 17.86 3.17 1.13
CA TYR A 98 16.78 3.84 0.42
C TYR A 98 15.55 2.95 0.28
N SER A 99 15.74 1.64 0.05
CA SER A 99 14.62 0.69 -0.02
C SER A 99 13.75 0.75 1.24
N PHE A 100 14.35 0.61 2.42
CA PHE A 100 13.55 0.60 3.66
C PHE A 100 12.92 1.96 3.97
N TYR A 101 13.54 3.08 3.57
CA TYR A 101 12.91 4.39 3.73
C TYR A 101 11.67 4.51 2.85
N CYS A 102 11.74 4.00 1.62
CA CYS A 102 10.58 3.92 0.73
C CYS A 102 9.50 3.00 1.32
N ASP A 103 9.85 1.84 1.89
CA ASP A 103 8.88 0.95 2.55
C ASP A 103 8.21 1.63 3.75
N PHE A 104 8.97 2.38 4.55
CA PHE A 104 8.42 3.16 5.66
C PHE A 104 7.45 4.24 5.20
N TRP A 105 7.82 5.01 4.16
CA TRP A 105 6.94 6.05 3.62
C TRP A 105 5.69 5.45 2.97
N SER A 106 5.82 4.33 2.24
CA SER A 106 4.68 3.57 1.75
C SER A 106 3.74 3.18 2.89
N PHE A 107 4.26 2.59 3.96
CA PHE A 107 3.47 2.23 5.13
C PHE A 107 2.73 3.44 5.74
N MET A 108 3.40 4.57 5.91
CA MET A 108 2.78 5.79 6.46
C MET A 108 1.66 6.31 5.55
N PHE A 109 1.89 6.40 4.25
CA PHE A 109 0.86 6.83 3.30
C PHE A 109 -0.31 5.85 3.22
N GLY A 110 -0.03 4.54 3.25
CA GLY A 110 -1.07 3.51 3.25
C GLY A 110 -1.93 3.53 4.51
N ILE A 111 -1.39 3.85 5.69
CA ILE A 111 -2.22 4.07 6.90
C ILE A 111 -3.14 5.26 6.72
N VAL A 112 -2.63 6.38 6.20
CA VAL A 112 -3.44 7.58 5.98
C VAL A 112 -4.56 7.28 4.98
N GLY A 113 -4.25 6.61 3.87
CA GLY A 113 -5.23 6.11 2.91
C GLY A 113 -6.30 5.26 3.58
N LEU A 114 -5.89 4.22 4.32
CA LEU A 114 -6.78 3.32 5.05
C LEU A 114 -7.74 4.07 6.02
N ILE A 115 -7.27 5.09 6.74
CA ILE A 115 -8.14 5.90 7.62
C ILE A 115 -9.25 6.59 6.81
N PHE A 116 -8.91 7.17 5.65
CA PHE A 116 -9.90 7.77 4.76
C PHE A 116 -10.83 6.73 4.14
N GLY A 117 -10.32 5.56 3.75
CA GLY A 117 -11.11 4.42 3.27
C GLY A 117 -12.14 3.97 4.30
N ILE A 118 -11.72 3.75 5.56
CA ILE A 118 -12.62 3.40 6.67
C ILE A 118 -13.64 4.51 6.91
N THR A 119 -13.23 5.77 6.87
CA THR A 119 -14.14 6.92 7.01
C THR A 119 -15.22 6.89 5.93
N SER A 120 -14.83 6.66 4.67
CA SER A 120 -15.78 6.50 3.55
C SER A 120 -16.76 5.35 3.81
N PHE A 121 -16.26 4.19 4.23
CA PHE A 121 -17.08 3.03 4.54
C PHE A 121 -18.10 3.30 5.66
N ILE A 122 -17.69 4.00 6.73
CA ILE A 122 -18.60 4.39 7.82
C ILE A 122 -19.70 5.33 7.30
N THR A 123 -19.37 6.27 6.42
CA THR A 123 -20.34 7.22 5.86
C THR A 123 -21.31 6.60 4.85
N LEU A 124 -21.07 5.36 4.41
CA LEU A 124 -21.99 4.59 3.56
C LEU A 124 -22.98 3.73 4.38
N PHE A 125 -22.85 3.66 5.71
CA PHE A 125 -23.84 2.97 6.53
C PHE A 125 -25.18 3.73 6.56
N PRO A 126 -26.33 3.03 6.65
CA PRO A 126 -27.65 3.66 6.68
C PRO A 126 -27.83 4.72 7.77
N SER A 127 -27.13 4.56 8.90
CA SER A 127 -27.21 5.48 10.05
C SER A 127 -26.44 6.79 9.86
N CYS A 128 -25.50 6.85 8.91
CA CYS A 128 -24.56 7.96 8.70
C CYS A 128 -24.48 8.40 7.23
N LEU A 129 -25.49 8.05 6.42
CA LEU A 129 -25.44 8.15 4.96
C LEU A 129 -25.12 9.58 4.49
N ASN A 130 -23.94 9.76 3.92
CA ASN A 130 -23.49 11.03 3.36
C ASN A 130 -22.60 10.77 2.13
N GLU A 131 -23.24 10.63 0.97
CA GLU A 131 -22.59 10.32 -0.31
C GLU A 131 -21.46 11.32 -0.66
N TYR A 132 -21.68 12.61 -0.41
CA TYR A 132 -20.68 13.65 -0.68
C TYR A 132 -19.41 13.46 0.15
N THR A 133 -19.56 13.15 1.44
CA THR A 133 -18.42 12.91 2.33
C THR A 133 -17.71 11.61 1.97
N SER A 134 -18.47 10.56 1.65
CA SER A 134 -17.92 9.28 1.17
C SER A 134 -17.10 9.48 -0.10
N TRP A 135 -17.61 10.22 -1.08
CA TRP A 135 -16.92 10.49 -2.34
C TRP A 135 -15.56 11.16 -2.12
N TRP A 136 -15.51 12.23 -1.33
CA TRP A 136 -14.26 12.93 -1.00
C TRP A 136 -13.29 12.05 -0.21
N ALA A 137 -13.79 11.28 0.74
CA ALA A 137 -12.99 10.36 1.54
C ALA A 137 -12.38 9.25 0.65
N THR A 138 -13.15 8.66 -0.26
CA THR A 138 -12.67 7.62 -1.18
C THR A 138 -11.61 8.18 -2.14
N ILE A 139 -11.80 9.36 -2.72
CA ILE A 139 -10.79 9.98 -3.60
C ILE A 139 -9.50 10.23 -2.84
N THR A 140 -9.61 10.79 -1.63
CA THR A 140 -8.44 11.08 -0.80
C THR A 140 -7.70 9.80 -0.43
N SER A 141 -8.42 8.73 -0.08
CA SER A 141 -7.87 7.39 0.14
C SER A 141 -7.07 6.92 -1.07
N VAL A 142 -7.72 6.88 -2.24
CA VAL A 142 -7.13 6.41 -3.50
C VAL A 142 -5.85 7.18 -3.85
N CYS A 143 -5.82 8.49 -3.64
CA CYS A 143 -4.61 9.30 -3.86
C CYS A 143 -3.46 8.86 -2.94
N PHE A 144 -3.72 8.68 -1.65
CA PHE A 144 -2.70 8.23 -0.70
C PHE A 144 -2.26 6.77 -0.96
N ASP A 145 -3.19 5.89 -1.29
CA ASP A 145 -2.91 4.49 -1.61
C ASP A 145 -2.10 4.37 -2.91
N SER A 146 -2.35 5.24 -3.89
CA SER A 146 -1.56 5.34 -5.12
C SER A 146 -0.12 5.79 -4.85
N VAL A 147 0.06 6.82 -4.02
CA VAL A 147 1.38 7.28 -3.60
C VAL A 147 2.12 6.19 -2.83
N SER A 148 1.43 5.51 -1.91
CA SER A 148 1.98 4.36 -1.18
C SER A 148 2.45 3.26 -2.15
N CYS A 149 1.60 2.85 -3.09
CA CYS A 149 1.92 1.82 -4.07
C CYS A 149 3.13 2.21 -4.94
N ALA A 150 3.24 3.48 -5.34
CA ALA A 150 4.40 3.98 -6.07
C ALA A 150 5.69 3.87 -5.24
N PHE A 151 5.65 4.18 -3.94
CA PHE A 151 6.80 4.02 -3.06
C PHE A 151 7.25 2.56 -2.94
N VAL A 152 6.33 1.59 -2.87
CA VAL A 152 6.68 0.15 -2.91
C VAL A 152 7.40 -0.20 -4.21
N GLY A 153 6.90 0.26 -5.35
CA GLY A 153 7.54 0.02 -6.66
C GLY A 153 8.97 0.58 -6.72
N VAL A 154 9.19 1.77 -6.13
CA VAL A 154 10.52 2.38 -6.01
C VAL A 154 11.41 1.59 -5.05
N ALA A 155 10.88 1.14 -3.90
CA ALA A 155 11.60 0.33 -2.93
C ALA A 155 12.12 -0.96 -3.56
N MET A 156 11.25 -1.69 -4.26
CA MET A 156 11.62 -2.89 -5.02
C MET A 156 12.75 -2.62 -6.03
N GLY A 157 12.68 -1.47 -6.71
CA GLY A 157 13.72 -1.04 -7.65
C GLY A 157 15.09 -0.88 -6.98
N TYR A 158 15.15 -0.18 -5.85
CA TYR A 158 16.37 -0.01 -5.07
C TYR A 158 16.88 -1.32 -4.47
N PHE A 159 15.99 -2.16 -3.93
CA PHE A 159 16.36 -3.46 -3.36
C PHE A 159 16.98 -4.39 -4.41
N ARG A 160 16.35 -4.47 -5.59
CA ARG A 160 16.85 -5.29 -6.70
C ARG A 160 18.18 -4.78 -7.24
N LYS A 161 18.39 -3.45 -7.28
CA LYS A 161 19.69 -2.85 -7.62
C LYS A 161 20.75 -3.21 -6.58
N GLY A 162 20.44 -3.15 -5.29
CA GLY A 162 21.34 -3.58 -4.21
C GLY A 162 21.76 -5.05 -4.32
N ILE A 163 20.83 -5.95 -4.67
CA ILE A 163 21.13 -7.37 -4.91
C ILE A 163 22.12 -7.55 -6.07
N LYS A 164 21.94 -6.85 -7.20
CA LYS A 164 22.85 -6.96 -8.37
C LYS A 164 24.28 -6.49 -8.08
N LEU A 165 24.45 -5.58 -7.12
CA LEU A 165 25.74 -5.05 -6.70
C LEU A 165 26.43 -5.93 -5.63
N THR A 166 25.72 -6.92 -5.08
CA THR A 166 26.22 -7.81 -4.02
C THR A 166 27.00 -8.98 -4.61
#